data_AF-A0A3M8LM39-F1
#
_entry.id   AF-A0A3M8LM39-F1
#
_cell.length_a   1.000
_cell.length_b   1.000
_cell.length_c   1.000
_cell.angle_alpha   90.00
_cell.angle_beta   90.00
_cell.angle_gamma   90.00
#
_symmetry.space_group_name_H-M   'P 1'
#
loop_
_entity.id
_entity.type
_entity.pdbx_description
1 polymer ?
#
loop_
_entity_poly.entity_id
_entity_poly.type
_entity_poly.pdbx_seq_one_letter_code
_entity_poly.pdbx_strand_id
1 'polypeptide(L)'
;MNKTNPQERGGADAAHRGEEPHGGERTGHEHRHGVGTWVNTKLMQVIGPPPVGPYDENVVMPDSEAPCPLCGAPMSQHVIDRTGRDAELVCPTPPAPAVHEPTAP
;
A
#
# COMPACT_ATOMS: atom_id res chain seq x y z
N MET A 1 -33.10 14.11 50.44
CA MET A 1 -33.44 14.99 49.30
C MET A 1 -32.26 15.93 49.10
N ASN A 2 -31.37 15.58 48.18
CA ASN A 2 -30.00 16.08 48.14
C ASN A 2 -29.91 17.05 46.97
N LYS A 3 -29.48 18.27 47.27
CA LYS A 3 -29.40 19.44 46.38
C LYS A 3 -28.40 19.18 45.24
N THR A 4 -28.76 19.55 44.02
CA THR A 4 -27.88 19.53 42.84
C THR A 4 -26.76 20.56 42.99
N ASN A 5 -25.50 20.18 42.73
CA ASN A 5 -24.35 21.09 42.69
C ASN A 5 -23.97 21.46 41.24
N PRO A 6 -23.89 22.76 40.89
CA PRO A 6 -23.35 23.28 39.64
C PRO A 6 -21.90 23.76 39.81
N GLN A 7 -20.93 22.90 39.51
CA GLN A 7 -19.48 23.17 39.46
C GLN A 7 -18.88 21.90 38.81
N GLU A 8 -18.29 21.89 37.62
CA GLU A 8 -17.00 22.48 37.28
C GLU A 8 -16.94 22.73 35.75
N ARG A 9 -16.63 23.96 35.37
CA ARG A 9 -16.26 24.36 34.01
C ARG A 9 -14.73 24.25 33.89
N GLY A 10 -14.22 23.85 32.73
CA GLY A 10 -12.87 24.22 32.31
C GLY A 10 -12.18 23.17 31.45
N GLY A 11 -11.63 23.60 30.30
CA GLY A 11 -10.65 22.82 29.54
C GLY A 11 -10.86 22.90 28.03
N ALA A 12 -10.60 24.07 27.46
CA ALA A 12 -10.34 24.19 26.03
C ALA A 12 -8.96 23.57 25.70
N ASP A 13 -8.66 23.49 24.40
CA ASP A 13 -7.29 23.46 23.85
C ASP A 13 -6.61 22.07 23.74
N ALA A 14 -7.03 21.28 22.76
CA ALA A 14 -6.12 20.39 22.05
C ALA A 14 -6.26 20.64 20.54
N ALA A 15 -5.42 21.54 20.06
CA ALA A 15 -5.23 21.86 18.66
C ALA A 15 -5.09 20.58 17.82
N HIS A 16 -5.98 20.44 16.84
CA HIS A 16 -5.82 19.54 15.70
C HIS A 16 -4.57 20.03 14.94
N ARG A 17 -3.40 19.50 15.31
CA ARG A 17 -2.12 19.81 14.69
C ARG A 17 -2.17 19.28 13.26
N GLY A 18 -1.76 20.15 12.33
CA GLY A 18 -1.93 20.03 10.89
C GLY A 18 -1.47 18.70 10.31
N GLU A 19 -2.31 18.19 9.42
CA GLU A 19 -1.91 17.29 8.35
C GLU A 19 -1.10 18.13 7.36
N GLU A 20 0.22 18.05 7.44
CA GLU A 20 1.12 18.58 6.41
C GLU A 20 0.97 17.69 5.16
N PRO A 21 0.66 18.27 3.99
CA PRO A 21 0.49 17.51 2.76
C PRO A 21 1.88 17.14 2.25
N HIS A 22 2.15 15.84 2.09
CA HIS A 22 3.28 15.38 1.29
C HIS A 22 3.02 15.71 -0.19
N GLY A 23 3.31 16.95 -0.55
CA GLY A 23 3.32 17.47 -1.91
C GLY A 23 4.52 16.93 -2.68
N GLY A 24 4.27 15.92 -3.51
CA GLY A 24 5.03 15.71 -4.74
C GLY A 24 4.25 16.37 -5.87
N GLU A 25 4.63 17.61 -6.20
CA GLU A 25 4.10 18.36 -7.34
C GLU A 25 4.29 17.54 -8.63
N ARG A 26 3.22 16.87 -9.09
CA ARG A 26 3.14 16.34 -10.45
C ARG A 26 2.49 17.43 -11.28
N THR A 27 3.33 18.20 -11.96
CA THR A 27 2.90 19.20 -12.93
C THR A 27 2.10 18.54 -14.05
N GLY A 28 0.83 18.93 -14.16
CA GLY A 28 0.03 18.86 -15.38
C GLY A 28 -0.68 17.54 -15.69
N HIS A 29 -2.00 17.48 -15.45
CA HIS A 29 -2.91 16.90 -16.44
C HIS A 29 -4.33 17.47 -16.29
N GLU A 30 -4.48 18.78 -16.52
CA GLU A 30 -5.77 19.41 -16.77
C GLU A 30 -6.28 18.98 -18.15
N HIS A 31 -6.75 17.73 -18.26
CA HIS A 31 -7.69 17.20 -19.27
C HIS A 31 -8.11 15.83 -18.76
N ARG A 32 -9.09 15.78 -17.85
CA ARG A 32 -9.61 14.53 -17.27
C ARG A 32 -10.49 13.73 -18.26
N HIS A 33 -10.19 13.84 -19.56
CA HIS A 33 -10.77 13.10 -20.67
C HIS A 33 -9.72 12.97 -21.80
N GLY A 34 -8.59 12.32 -21.51
CA GLY A 34 -7.55 12.05 -22.50
C GLY A 34 -7.79 10.76 -23.30
N VAL A 35 -6.97 10.52 -24.33
CA VAL A 35 -6.98 9.27 -25.11
C VAL A 35 -6.91 8.04 -24.21
N GLY A 36 -6.14 8.08 -23.11
CA GLY A 36 -6.07 6.98 -22.14
C GLY A 36 -7.42 6.64 -21.50
N THR A 37 -8.23 7.63 -21.16
CA THR A 37 -9.59 7.41 -20.63
C THR A 37 -10.52 6.85 -21.71
N TRP A 38 -10.41 7.34 -22.95
CA TRP A 38 -11.18 6.82 -24.09
C TRP A 38 -10.84 5.36 -24.40
N VAL A 39 -9.54 5.02 -24.47
CA VAL A 39 -9.07 3.65 -24.68
C VAL A 39 -9.55 2.74 -23.55
N ASN A 40 -9.38 3.14 -22.29
CA ASN A 40 -9.85 2.37 -21.15
C ASN A 40 -11.36 2.11 -21.22
N THR A 41 -12.15 3.12 -21.60
CA THR A 41 -13.61 2.99 -21.72
C THR A 41 -13.99 2.01 -22.83
N LYS A 42 -13.31 2.05 -23.98
CA LYS A 42 -13.53 1.09 -25.07
C LYS A 42 -13.08 -0.31 -24.71
N LEU A 43 -11.97 -0.44 -24.01
CA LEU A 43 -11.44 -1.73 -23.59
C LEU A 43 -12.40 -2.43 -22.63
N MET A 44 -12.90 -1.73 -21.61
CA MET A 44 -13.84 -2.27 -20.62
C MET A 44 -15.16 -2.76 -21.24
N GLN A 45 -15.57 -2.26 -22.40
CA GLN A 45 -16.73 -2.77 -23.13
C GLN A 45 -16.48 -4.15 -23.75
N VAL A 46 -15.22 -4.47 -24.07
CA VAL A 46 -14.82 -5.73 -24.69
C VAL A 46 -14.44 -6.78 -23.64
N ILE A 47 -13.59 -6.40 -22.68
CA ILE A 47 -13.07 -7.34 -21.67
C ILE A 47 -13.94 -7.41 -20.41
N GLY A 48 -14.87 -6.47 -20.25
CA GLY A 48 -15.69 -6.34 -19.05
C GLY A 48 -14.91 -5.81 -17.84
N PRO A 49 -15.59 -5.59 -16.71
CA PRO A 49 -14.90 -5.41 -15.45
C PRO A 49 -14.10 -6.67 -15.08
N PRO A 50 -12.95 -6.52 -14.43
CA PRO A 50 -12.24 -7.68 -13.91
C PRO A 50 -13.19 -8.45 -12.99
N PRO A 51 -13.24 -9.79 -13.09
CA PRO A 51 -14.00 -10.59 -12.16
C PRO A 51 -13.40 -10.35 -10.78
N VAL A 52 -14.16 -9.68 -9.93
CA VAL A 52 -13.95 -9.73 -8.50
C VAL A 52 -14.25 -11.17 -8.13
N GLY A 53 -13.19 -11.95 -7.88
CA GLY A 53 -13.36 -13.33 -7.39
C GLY A 53 -14.26 -13.34 -6.15
N PRO A 54 -14.79 -14.51 -5.77
CA PRO A 54 -15.52 -14.59 -4.52
C PRO A 54 -14.58 -14.08 -3.41
N TYR A 55 -14.92 -12.94 -2.81
CA TYR A 55 -14.17 -12.41 -1.66
C TYR A 55 -14.81 -12.88 -0.34
N ASP A 56 -15.93 -13.58 -0.48
CA ASP A 56 -16.78 -14.21 0.52
C ASP A 56 -16.39 -15.66 0.81
N GLU A 57 -15.51 -16.26 -0.01
CA GLU A 57 -14.73 -17.43 0.43
C GLU A 57 -13.78 -17.01 1.55
N ASN A 58 -13.70 -17.82 2.60
CA ASN A 58 -12.76 -17.62 3.70
C ASN A 58 -11.37 -17.39 3.09
N VAL A 59 -10.91 -16.14 3.12
CA VAL A 59 -9.57 -15.77 2.68
C VAL A 59 -8.64 -16.67 3.46
N VAL A 60 -8.08 -17.67 2.79
CA VAL A 60 -7.03 -18.50 3.37
C VAL A 60 -5.97 -17.50 3.77
N MET A 61 -5.78 -17.31 5.08
CA MET A 61 -4.76 -16.41 5.57
C MET A 61 -3.47 -16.80 4.86
N PRO A 62 -2.73 -15.83 4.29
CA PRO A 62 -1.51 -16.13 3.54
C PRO A 62 -0.65 -17.05 4.40
N ASP A 63 -0.39 -18.24 3.88
CA ASP A 63 0.32 -19.26 4.61
C ASP A 63 1.74 -18.74 4.84
N SER A 64 2.06 -18.36 6.08
CA SER A 64 3.40 -17.88 6.43
C SER A 64 4.45 -18.97 6.25
N GLU A 65 4.02 -20.23 6.15
CA GLU A 65 4.87 -21.37 5.82
C GLU A 65 5.01 -21.60 4.31
N ALA A 66 4.34 -20.80 3.47
CA ALA A 66 4.55 -20.84 2.03
C ALA A 66 6.03 -20.55 1.72
N PRO A 67 6.66 -21.38 0.86
CA PRO A 67 8.07 -21.21 0.53
C PRO A 67 8.26 -19.98 -0.37
N CYS A 68 9.31 -19.20 -0.10
CA CYS A 68 9.72 -18.11 -0.97
C CYS A 68 10.12 -18.64 -2.35
N PRO A 69 9.64 -18.04 -3.46
CA PRO A 69 9.93 -18.52 -4.81
C PRO A 69 11.39 -18.33 -5.24
N LEU A 70 12.18 -17.55 -4.49
CA LEU A 70 13.58 -17.29 -4.79
C LEU A 70 14.54 -18.16 -3.97
N CYS A 71 14.34 -18.24 -2.66
CA CYS A 71 15.25 -18.98 -1.76
C CYS A 71 14.68 -20.27 -1.19
N GLY A 72 13.36 -20.51 -1.31
CA GLY A 72 12.67 -21.69 -0.78
C GLY A 72 12.41 -21.68 0.73
N ALA A 73 12.99 -20.75 1.50
CA ALA A 73 12.72 -20.61 2.94
C ALA A 73 11.28 -20.13 3.19
N PRO A 74 10.66 -20.46 4.33
CA PRO A 74 9.30 -20.02 4.64
C PRO A 74 9.20 -18.49 4.71
N MET A 75 8.08 -17.94 4.23
CA MET A 75 7.82 -16.49 4.23
C MET A 75 7.87 -15.88 5.64
N SER A 76 7.58 -16.65 6.69
CA SER A 76 7.70 -16.26 8.10
C SER A 76 9.11 -15.80 8.52
N GLN A 77 10.15 -16.20 7.78
CA GLN A 77 11.54 -15.79 8.04
C GLN A 77 11.95 -14.50 7.30
N HIS A 78 11.09 -13.96 6.44
CA HIS A 78 11.37 -12.75 5.69
C HIS A 78 10.91 -11.51 6.47
N VAL A 79 11.63 -10.40 6.29
CA VAL A 79 11.29 -9.13 6.95
C VAL A 79 10.78 -8.16 5.90
N ILE A 80 9.63 -7.52 6.16
CA ILE A 80 9.12 -6.44 5.32
C ILE A 80 9.66 -5.12 5.87
N ASP A 81 10.62 -4.52 5.18
CA ASP A 81 11.09 -3.16 5.44
C ASP A 81 10.09 -2.15 4.88
N ARG A 82 9.61 -1.25 5.74
CA ARG A 82 8.65 -0.18 5.38
C ARG A 82 9.21 1.22 5.69
N THR A 83 10.52 1.33 5.88
CA THR A 83 11.17 2.61 6.18
C THR A 83 11.29 3.51 4.94
N GLY A 84 11.30 2.91 3.75
CA GLY A 84 11.30 3.60 2.46
C GLY A 84 9.92 4.05 2.00
N ARG A 85 9.87 4.58 0.77
CA ARG A 85 8.60 4.93 0.10
C ARG A 85 7.79 3.68 -0.27
N ASP A 86 8.50 2.58 -0.55
CA ASP A 86 7.94 1.31 -0.95
C ASP A 86 8.23 0.26 0.12
N ALA A 87 7.32 -0.70 0.28
CA ALA A 87 7.56 -1.85 1.15
C ALA A 87 8.47 -2.84 0.44
N GLU A 88 9.66 -3.09 1.01
CA GLU A 88 10.64 -4.02 0.47
C GLU A 88 10.65 -5.31 1.29
N LEU A 89 10.62 -6.45 0.62
CA LEU A 89 10.67 -7.75 1.26
C LEU A 89 12.10 -8.28 1.25
N VAL A 90 12.70 -8.40 2.44
CA VAL A 90 14.09 -8.78 2.64
C VAL A 90 14.21 -10.29 2.81
N CYS A 91 14.95 -10.92 1.89
CA CYS A 91 15.28 -12.34 1.94
C CYS A 91 16.31 -12.65 3.04
N PRO A 92 16.13 -13.69 3.86
CA PRO A 92 17.11 -14.08 4.87
C PRO A 92 18.36 -14.74 4.26
N THR A 93 18.25 -15.27 3.03
CA THR A 93 19.39 -15.82 2.30
C THR A 93 20.17 -14.68 1.66
N PRO A 94 21.49 -14.59 1.88
CA PRO A 94 22.32 -13.59 1.20
C PRO A 94 22.16 -13.74 -0.32
N PRO A 95 22.01 -12.63 -1.06
CA PRO A 95 21.95 -12.70 -2.50
C PRO A 95 23.24 -13.34 -3.04
N ALA A 96 23.10 -14.19 -4.05
CA ALA A 96 24.26 -14.62 -4.82
C ALA A 96 24.99 -13.38 -5.37
N PRO A 97 26.32 -13.41 -5.53
CA PRO A 97 27.03 -12.29 -6.13
C PRO A 97 26.40 -11.97 -7.48
N ALA A 98 25.97 -10.73 -7.66
CA ALA A 98 25.32 -10.29 -8.88
C ALA A 98 26.31 -10.49 -10.04
N VAL A 99 26.08 -11.50 -10.87
CA VAL A 99 26.77 -11.64 -12.16
C VAL A 99 26.07 -10.70 -13.12
N HIS A 100 26.33 -9.41 -12.98
CA HIS A 100 26.07 -8.44 -14.04
C HIS A 100 27.30 -8.47 -14.94
N GLU A 101 27.17 -9.09 -16.11
CA GLU A 101 28.16 -8.92 -17.16
C GLU A 101 28.20 -7.42 -17.51
N PRO A 102 29.34 -6.73 -17.37
CA PRO A 102 29.41 -5.34 -17.77
C PRO A 102 29.18 -5.29 -19.28
N THR A 103 28.03 -4.76 -19.70
CA THR A 103 27.80 -4.38 -21.09
C THR A 103 28.91 -3.39 -21.47
N ALA A 104 29.88 -3.89 -22.24
CA ALA A 104 30.94 -3.11 -22.86
C ALA A 104 30.31 -2.12 -23.87
N PRO A 105 30.92 -0.93 -24.07
CA PRO A 105 30.29 0.23 -24.72
C PRO A 105 29.88 0.01 -26.18
#